data_AF-A0A136JRX6-F1
#
_entry.id   AF-A0A136JRX6-F1
#
_cell.length_a   1.000
_cell.length_b   1.000
_cell.length_c   1.000
_cell.angle_alpha   90.00
_cell.angle_beta   90.00
_cell.angle_gamma   90.00
#
_symmetry.space_group_name_H-M   'P 1'
#
loop_
_entity.id
_entity.type
_entity.pdbx_description
1 polymer ?
#
loop_
_entity_poly.entity_id
_entity_poly.type
_entity_poly.pdbx_seq_one_letter_code
_entity_poly.pdbx_strand_id
1 'polypeptide(L)' 'MKDSPLYHTVRVFIWWFVVGATMALAVILLQGGIREAIQAQGSVWELKLVELLTTILGGGLLGGCIALILDRIKKA' A
#
# COMPACT_ATOMS: atom_id res chain seq x y z
N MET A 1 7.84 -31.12 2.23
CA MET A 1 7.15 -30.28 1.23
C MET A 1 8.10 -29.14 0.89
N LYS A 2 8.32 -28.88 -0.39
CA LYS A 2 9.46 -28.14 -0.94
C LYS A 2 9.35 -26.65 -0.64
N ASP A 3 10.18 -26.13 0.27
CA ASP A 3 10.38 -24.70 0.50
C ASP A 3 10.80 -24.02 -0.80
N SER A 4 9.81 -23.45 -1.49
CA SER A 4 10.02 -22.77 -2.75
C SER A 4 10.47 -21.35 -2.41
N PRO A 5 11.60 -20.84 -2.95
CA PRO A 5 12.10 -19.49 -2.64
C PRO A 5 11.05 -18.41 -2.91
N LEU A 6 10.11 -18.69 -3.82
CA LEU A 6 8.97 -17.85 -4.17
C LEU A 6 8.01 -17.62 -2.99
N TYR A 7 7.80 -18.60 -2.11
CA TYR A 7 6.91 -18.47 -0.94
C TYR A 7 7.45 -17.46 0.06
N HIS A 8 8.77 -17.49 0.32
CA HIS A 8 9.42 -16.54 1.21
C HIS A 8 9.33 -15.11 0.63
N THR A 9 9.64 -14.96 -0.66
CA THR A 9 9.56 -13.67 -1.37
C THR A 9 8.14 -13.09 -1.38
N VAL A 10 7.11 -13.89 -1.65
CA VAL A 10 5.70 -13.45 -1.62
C VAL A 10 5.28 -13.07 -0.21
N ARG A 11 5.71 -13.81 0.81
CA ARG A 11 5.37 -13.50 2.22
C ARG A 11 6.00 -12.18 2.67
N VAL A 12 7.24 -11.93 2.28
CA VAL A 12 7.93 -10.65 2.53
C VAL A 12 7.24 -9.51 1.78
N PHE A 13 6.89 -9.71 0.50
CA PHE A 13 6.15 -8.73 -0.28
C PHE A 13 4.81 -8.35 0.36
N ILE A 14 4.00 -9.33 0.75
CA ILE A 14 2.69 -9.10 1.38
C ILE A 14 2.86 -8.36 2.70
N TRP A 15 3.84 -8.74 3.52
CA TRP A 15 4.11 -8.07 4.79
C TRP A 15 4.45 -6.59 4.58
N TRP A 16 5.39 -6.30 3.68
CA TRP A 16 5.78 -4.92 3.37
C TRP A 16 4.72 -4.12 2.63
N PHE A 17 3.88 -4.79 1.82
CA PHE A 17 2.71 -4.19 1.21
C PHE A 17 1.70 -3.71 2.25
N VAL A 18 1.40 -4.55 3.26
CA VAL A 18 0.49 -4.18 4.36
C VAL A 18 1.07 -3.01 5.16
N VAL A 19 2.38 -3.00 5.44
CA VAL A 19 3.03 -1.87 6.11
C VAL A 19 2.91 -0.57 5.30
N GLY A 20 3.20 -0.62 4.00
CA GLY A 20 3.10 0.54 3.10
C GLY A 20 1.66 1.06 2.95
N ALA A 21 0.69 0.16 2.82
CA ALA A 21 -0.73 0.49 2.74
C ALA A 21 -1.24 1.10 4.05
N THR A 22 -0.81 0.56 5.20
CA THR A 22 -1.18 1.08 6.53
C THR A 22 -0.59 2.47 6.76
N MET A 23 0.66 2.70 6.34
CA MET A 23 1.30 4.01 6.43
C MET A 23 0.54 5.05 5.59
N ALA A 24 0.22 4.73 4.33
CA ALA A 24 -0.56 5.62 3.47
C ALA A 24 -1.94 5.93 4.07
N LEU A 25 -2.62 4.91 4.60
CA LEU A 25 -3.91 5.07 5.26
C LEU A 25 -3.81 5.94 6.53
N ALA A 26 -2.76 5.79 7.33
CA ALA A 26 -2.51 6.64 8.50
C ALA A 26 -2.27 8.10 8.11
N VAL A 27 -1.53 8.36 7.03
CA VAL A 27 -1.30 9.72 6.51
C VAL A 27 -2.59 10.35 6.01
N ILE A 28 -3.44 9.60 5.31
CA ILE A 28 -4.74 10.08 4.80
C ILE A 28 -5.69 10.43 5.96
N LEU A 29 -5.66 9.64 7.04
CA LEU A 29 -6.39 9.94 8.27
C LEU A 29 -5.90 11.23 8.94
N LEU A 30 -4.58 11.42 9.03
CA LEU A 30 -3.96 12.59 9.66
C LEU A 30 -4.12 13.88 8.83
N GLN A 31 -4.05 13.80 7.50
CA GLN A 31 -4.26 14.94 6.61
C GLN A 31 -5.73 15.36 6.51
N GLY A 32 -6.66 14.66 7.17
CA GLY A 32 -8.08 14.99 7.16
C GLY A 32 -8.81 14.52 5.89
N GLY A 33 -8.22 13.60 5.11
CA GLY A 33 -8.80 13.08 3.87
C GLY A 33 -10.20 12.46 4.04
N ILE A 34 -10.49 11.90 5.23
CA ILE A 34 -11.84 11.39 5.56
C ILE A 34 -12.85 12.52 5.74
N ARG A 35 -12.47 13.64 6.36
CA ARG A 35 -13.35 14.80 6.57
C ARG A 35 -13.73 15.43 5.23
N GLU A 36 -12.74 15.50 4.36
CA GLU A 36 -12.83 15.93 2.97
C GLU A 36 -13.68 14.97 2.09
N ALA A 37 -13.65 13.67 2.34
CA ALA A 37 -14.51 12.68 1.66
C ALA A 37 -15.97 12.73 2.15
N ILE A 38 -16.20 13.03 3.42
CA ILE A 38 -17.54 13.13 4.02
C ILE A 38 -18.23 14.45 3.63
N GLN A 39 -17.50 15.58 3.56
CA GLN A 39 -18.08 16.87 3.14
C GLN A 39 -18.32 16.97 1.62
N ALA A 40 -17.64 16.19 0.79
CA ALA A 40 -17.79 16.19 -0.66
C ALA A 40 -18.98 15.33 -1.18
N GLN A 41 -20.06 15.22 -0.39
CA GLN A 41 -21.20 14.32 -0.63
C GLN A 41 -22.07 14.64 -1.87
N GLY A 42 -21.65 15.57 -2.73
CA GLY A 42 -22.28 15.88 -4.02
C GLY A 42 -21.29 15.74 -5.17
N SER A 43 -21.48 14.74 -6.04
CA SER A 43 -20.81 14.53 -7.34
C SER A 43 -19.33 14.13 -7.38
N VAL A 44 -18.48 14.40 -6.38
CA VAL A 44 -17.02 14.12 -6.46
C VAL A 44 -16.57 12.91 -5.61
N TRP A 45 -17.52 12.22 -4.99
CA TRP A 45 -17.23 11.16 -4.02
C TRP A 45 -16.53 9.94 -4.65
N GLU A 46 -16.94 9.53 -5.87
CA GLU A 46 -16.28 8.42 -6.59
C GLU A 46 -14.84 8.75 -6.98
N LEU A 47 -14.57 9.96 -7.49
CA LEU A 47 -13.20 10.37 -7.83
C LEU A 47 -12.29 10.36 -6.59
N LYS A 48 -12.79 10.90 -5.48
CA LYS A 48 -12.02 10.97 -4.23
C LYS A 48 -11.78 9.58 -3.65
N LEU A 49 -12.73 8.65 -3.76
CA LEU A 49 -12.55 7.25 -3.40
C LEU A 49 -11.49 6.57 -4.27
N VAL A 50 -11.49 6.80 -5.59
CA VAL A 50 -10.50 6.24 -6.50
C VAL A 50 -9.10 6.79 -6.20
N GLU A 51 -8.96 8.09 -5.91
CA GLU A 51 -7.70 8.67 -5.43
C GLU A 51 -7.24 8.04 -4.12
N LEU A 52 -8.15 7.85 -3.16
CA LEU A 52 -7.84 7.22 -1.87
C LEU A 52 -7.36 5.78 -2.07
N LEU A 53 -8.07 5.02 -2.91
CA LEU A 53 -7.76 3.64 -3.22
C LEU A 53 -6.43 3.51 -3.96
N THR A 54 -6.19 4.35 -4.97
CA THR A 54 -4.92 4.37 -5.72
C THR A 54 -3.76 4.80 -4.85
N THR A 55 -3.95 5.72 -3.90
CA THR A 55 -2.91 6.12 -2.94
C THR A 55 -2.55 4.98 -1.98
N ILE A 56 -3.54 4.26 -1.44
CA ILE A 56 -3.30 3.11 -0.56
C ILE A 56 -2.62 1.97 -1.32
N LEU A 57 -3.13 1.63 -2.51
CA LEU A 57 -2.55 0.60 -3.36
C LEU A 57 -1.14 0.97 -3.83
N GLY A 58 -0.91 2.23 -4.21
CA GLY A 58 0.39 2.75 -4.61
C GLY A 58 1.41 2.73 -3.48
N GLY A 59 1.02 3.17 -2.27
CA GLY A 59 1.86 3.12 -1.08
C GLY A 59 2.26 1.69 -0.69
N GLY A 60 1.31 0.76 -0.75
CA GLY A 60 1.57 -0.66 -0.54
C GLY A 60 2.48 -1.26 -1.61
N LEU A 61 2.24 -0.97 -2.89
CA LEU A 61 3.05 -1.48 -4.01
C LEU A 61 4.50 -1.00 -3.91
N LEU A 62 4.71 0.28 -3.60
CA LEU A 62 6.06 0.82 -3.42
C LEU A 62 6.79 0.12 -2.26
N GLY A 63 6.13 -0.05 -1.11
CA GLY A 63 6.70 -0.77 0.03
C GLY A 63 7.06 -2.23 -0.30
N GLY A 64 6.15 -2.94 -0.98
CA GLY A 64 6.38 -4.30 -1.44
C GLY A 64 7.51 -4.42 -2.47
N CYS A 65 7.56 -3.52 -3.46
CA CYS A 65 8.60 -3.51 -4.49
C CYS A 65 9.99 -3.22 -3.92
N ILE A 66 10.12 -2.28 -2.98
CA ILE A 66 11.39 -1.99 -2.30
C ILE A 66 11.87 -3.21 -1.52
N ALA A 67 10.98 -3.91 -0.82
CA ALA A 67 11.33 -5.11 -0.07
C ALA A 67 11.88 -6.22 -0.98
N LEU A 68 11.31 -6.39 -2.18
CA LEU A 68 11.81 -7.32 -3.19
C LEU A 68 13.18 -6.90 -3.72
N ILE A 69 13.40 -5.61 -3.98
CA ILE A 69 14.69 -5.09 -4.44
C ILE A 69 15.76 -5.31 -3.38
N LEU A 70 15.48 -5.03 -2.11
CA LEU A 70 16.40 -5.27 -1.00
C LEU A 70 16.69 -6.76 -0.80
N ASP A 71 15.68 -7.62 -0.91
CA ASP A 71 15.86 -9.09 -0.85
C ASP A 71 16.76 -9.59 -2.00
N ARG A 72 16.63 -8.99 -3.20
CA ARG A 72 17.49 -9.27 -4.35
C ARG A 72 18.92 -8.78 -4.15
N ILE A 73 19.13 -7.56 -3.66
CA ILE A 73 20.47 -7.00 -3.38
C ILE A 73 21.17 -7.81 -2.30
N LYS A 74 20.47 -8.18 -1.22
CA LYS A 74 21.04 -8.98 -0.13
C LYS A 74 21.47 -10.39 -0.57
N LYS A 75 20.90 -10.89 -1.67
CA LYS A 75 21.19 -12.21 -2.23
C LYS A 75 22.29 -12.19 -3.31
N ALA A 76 22.69 -11.01 -3.78
CA ALA A 76 23.81 -10.80 -4.71
C ALA A 76 25.11 -10.62 -3.92
#